data_AF-A0AAP2DN32-F1
#
_entry.id   AF-A0AAP2DN32-F1
#
_cell.length_a   1.000
_cell.length_b   1.000
_cell.length_c   1.000
_cell.angle_alpha   90.00
_cell.angle_beta   90.00
_cell.angle_gamma   90.00
#
_symmetry.space_group_name_H-M   'P 1'
#
loop_
_entity.id
_entity.type
_entity.pdbx_description
1 polymer ?
#
loop_
_entity_poly.entity_id
_entity_poly.type
_entity_poly.pdbx_seq_one_letter_code
_entity_poly.pdbx_strand_id
1 'polypeptide(L)'
;MSKKKNTLKDLDEFLKQQAATLAPPSKLSDRVQAPVQKTVQEEAPEPQEEAPIQQNGHHVSAEQLLNDLRAFAKKEGHGFRHQLYDLIIRSVESQNQFSAEDRMLINTALYLKSGDQWQDSIREYWRKKNSP
;
A
#
# COMPACT_ATOMS: atom_id res chain seq x y z
N MET A 1 -14.95 -39.06 -32.46
CA MET A 1 -15.05 -39.21 -30.99
C MET A 1 -14.06 -38.25 -30.32
N SER A 2 -14.46 -36.99 -30.08
CA SER A 2 -13.58 -35.99 -29.45
C SER A 2 -13.39 -36.32 -27.98
N LYS A 3 -12.18 -36.77 -27.64
CA LYS A 3 -11.73 -37.07 -26.29
C LYS A 3 -11.80 -35.79 -25.46
N LYS A 4 -12.80 -35.69 -24.57
CA LYS A 4 -12.90 -34.59 -23.59
C LYS A 4 -11.67 -34.65 -22.69
N LYS A 5 -10.71 -33.74 -22.89
CA LYS A 5 -9.58 -33.54 -21.98
C LYS A 5 -10.15 -33.10 -20.63
N ASN A 6 -9.87 -33.86 -19.59
CA ASN A 6 -10.36 -33.58 -18.24
C ASN A 6 -9.49 -32.48 -17.61
N THR A 7 -9.92 -31.24 -17.75
CA THR A 7 -9.20 -30.03 -17.29
C THR A 7 -8.93 -30.02 -15.80
N LEU A 8 -9.74 -30.73 -14.99
CA LEU A 8 -9.49 -30.86 -13.56
C LEU A 8 -8.27 -31.73 -13.24
N LYS A 9 -7.99 -32.75 -14.06
CA LYS A 9 -6.79 -33.59 -13.89
C LYS A 9 -5.52 -32.82 -14.23
N ASP A 10 -5.58 -32.01 -15.29
CA ASP A 10 -4.48 -31.16 -15.73
C ASP A 10 -4.11 -30.11 -14.66
N LEU A 11 -5.12 -29.57 -13.98
CA LEU A 11 -4.93 -28.59 -12.91
C LEU A 11 -4.33 -29.23 -11.64
N ASP A 12 -4.78 -30.43 -11.27
CA ASP A 12 -4.21 -31.19 -10.15
C ASP A 12 -2.75 -31.62 -10.43
N GLU A 13 -2.44 -31.98 -11.67
CA GLU A 13 -1.08 -32.34 -12.09
C GLU A 13 -0.15 -31.11 -12.11
N PHE A 14 -0.65 -29.96 -12.58
CA PHE A 14 0.06 -28.68 -12.51
C PHE A 14 0.34 -28.23 -11.07
N LEU A 15 -0.65 -28.32 -10.17
CA LEU A 15 -0.48 -27.95 -8.76
C LEU A 15 0.54 -28.85 -8.05
N LYS A 16 0.54 -30.15 -8.34
CA LYS A 16 1.53 -31.09 -7.81
C LYS A 16 2.94 -30.80 -8.31
N GLN A 17 3.10 -30.40 -9.57
CA GLN A 17 4.39 -29.97 -10.10
C GLN A 17 4.90 -28.70 -9.41
N GLN A 18 4.03 -27.70 -9.21
CA GLN A 18 4.40 -26.46 -8.51
C GLN A 18 4.80 -26.73 -7.05
N ALA A 19 4.07 -27.58 -6.35
CA ALA A 19 4.37 -27.98 -4.98
C ALA A 19 5.71 -28.75 -4.86
N ALA A 20 6.08 -29.53 -5.88
CA ALA A 20 7.37 -30.24 -5.93
C ALA A 20 8.56 -29.31 -6.25
N THR A 21 8.33 -28.17 -6.91
CA THR A 21 9.36 -27.15 -7.19
C THR A 21 9.60 -26.16 -6.06
N LEU A 22 8.74 -26.12 -5.04
CA LEU A 22 9.00 -25.36 -3.82
C LEU A 22 9.99 -26.12 -2.95
N ALA A 23 11.27 -25.79 -3.10
CA ALA A 23 12.32 -26.21 -2.18
C ALA A 23 11.88 -25.95 -0.73
N PRO A 24 12.07 -26.92 0.19
CA PRO A 24 11.76 -26.69 1.59
C PRO A 24 12.59 -25.50 2.11
N PRO A 25 12.00 -24.58 2.89
CA PRO A 25 12.73 -23.44 3.42
C PRO A 25 13.90 -23.95 4.26
N SER A 26 15.09 -23.40 4.01
CA SER A 26 16.27 -23.66 4.83
C SER A 26 15.96 -23.30 6.28
N LYS A 27 16.31 -24.19 7.20
CA LYS A 27 16.11 -23.96 8.63
C LYS A 27 17.07 -22.85 9.07
N LEU A 28 16.56 -21.90 9.85
CA LEU A 28 17.29 -20.73 10.35
C LEU A 28 18.61 -21.03 11.10
N SER A 29 18.85 -22.28 11.49
CA SER A 29 20.06 -22.69 12.22
C SER A 29 21.35 -22.66 11.39
N ASP A 30 21.27 -22.63 10.05
CA ASP A 30 22.48 -22.63 9.21
C ASP A 30 23.12 -21.24 9.03
N ARG A 31 22.48 -20.16 9.50
CA ARG A 31 23.01 -18.78 9.37
C ARG A 31 23.86 -18.33 10.57
N VAL A 32 23.97 -19.13 11.63
CA VAL A 32 24.64 -18.74 12.87
C VAL A 32 25.82 -19.68 13.17
N GLN A 33 26.80 -19.76 12.27
CA GLN A 33 28.16 -20.24 12.62
C GLN A 33 29.20 -19.61 11.68
N ALA A 34 30.07 -18.80 12.31
CA ALA A 34 31.16 -17.89 11.87
C ALA A 34 32.21 -18.50 10.88
N PRO A 35 33.20 -17.77 10.27
CA PRO A 35 33.98 -16.65 10.87
C PRO A 35 34.57 -15.50 9.97
N VAL A 36 34.81 -14.36 10.64
CA VAL A 36 36.00 -13.46 10.62
C VAL A 36 36.55 -12.94 9.27
N GLN A 37 36.54 -11.60 9.09
CA GLN A 37 37.69 -10.87 8.53
C GLN A 37 37.79 -9.46 9.13
N LYS A 38 38.90 -9.24 9.86
CA LYS A 38 39.44 -7.95 10.30
C LYS A 38 40.05 -7.22 9.10
N THR A 39 39.85 -5.91 8.99
CA THR A 39 40.96 -4.97 8.71
C THR A 39 40.66 -3.63 9.38
N VAL A 40 41.63 -3.13 10.13
CA VAL A 40 41.68 -1.85 10.86
C VAL A 40 42.68 -0.96 10.13
N GLN A 41 42.33 0.32 9.94
CA GLN A 41 43.15 1.56 9.79
C GLN A 41 42.16 2.64 9.29
N GLU A 42 42.01 3.85 9.82
CA GLU A 42 42.93 4.77 10.51
C GLU A 42 42.10 5.89 11.21
N GLU A 43 42.67 6.51 12.24
CA GLU A 43 42.06 7.46 13.17
C GLU A 43 41.76 8.87 12.58
N ALA A 44 40.63 9.42 13.02
CA ALA A 44 40.22 10.80 13.34
C ALA A 44 41.02 12.03 12.82
N PRO A 45 40.32 13.14 12.51
CA PRO A 45 39.96 14.07 13.59
C PRO A 45 38.50 14.58 13.56
N GLU A 46 37.82 14.52 14.70
CA GLU A 46 36.73 15.44 15.08
C GLU A 46 37.32 16.83 15.40
N PRO A 47 36.57 17.95 15.50
CA PRO A 47 35.10 18.08 15.49
C PRO A 47 34.58 19.22 14.56
N GLN A 48 33.53 18.96 13.78
CA GLN A 48 32.65 20.04 13.32
C GLN A 48 31.24 19.75 13.79
N GLU A 49 30.87 20.52 14.80
CA GLU A 49 29.53 20.75 15.31
C GLU A 49 28.67 21.32 14.16
N GLU A 50 28.22 20.46 13.26
CA GLU A 50 27.21 20.82 12.28
C GLU A 50 25.86 20.88 12.98
N ALA A 51 25.33 22.10 12.99
CA ALA A 51 24.04 22.50 13.51
C ALA A 51 22.93 21.46 13.27
N PRO A 52 21.95 21.34 14.18
CA PRO A 52 20.78 20.52 13.92
C PRO A 52 20.08 21.11 12.70
N ILE A 53 20.19 20.41 11.57
CA ILE A 53 19.34 20.61 10.41
C ILE A 53 17.92 20.38 10.92
N GLN A 54 17.21 21.47 11.19
CA GLN A 54 15.79 21.47 11.50
C GLN A 54 15.08 20.98 10.24
N GLN A 55 15.04 19.67 10.08
CA GLN A 55 13.95 19.04 9.37
C GLN A 55 12.71 19.37 10.22
N ASN A 56 11.91 20.32 9.74
CA ASN A 56 10.51 20.45 10.14
C ASN A 56 9.73 19.21 9.66
N GLY A 57 10.22 18.01 10.00
CA GLY A 57 9.47 16.78 9.98
C GLY A 57 8.57 16.82 11.20
N HIS A 58 7.43 17.51 11.08
CA HIS A 58 6.32 17.23 11.98
C HIS A 58 6.01 15.74 11.80
N HIS A 59 6.52 14.91 12.71
CA HIS A 59 6.19 13.50 12.76
C HIS A 59 4.75 13.40 13.28
N VAL A 60 3.79 13.67 12.39
CA VAL A 60 2.38 13.56 12.72
C VAL A 60 2.10 12.09 12.99
N SER A 61 1.90 11.76 14.26
CA SER A 61 1.49 10.41 14.65
C SER A 61 0.11 10.11 14.08
N ALA A 62 -0.12 8.86 13.67
CA ALA A 62 -1.42 8.40 13.23
C ALA A 62 -2.51 8.68 14.27
N GLU A 63 -2.17 8.58 15.57
CA GLU A 63 -3.08 8.88 16.66
C GLU A 63 -3.50 10.35 16.70
N GLN A 64 -2.55 11.25 16.40
CA GLN A 64 -2.81 12.69 16.37
C GLN A 64 -3.73 13.04 15.19
N LEU A 65 -3.48 12.45 14.03
CA LEU A 65 -4.32 12.62 12.84
C LEU A 65 -5.75 12.10 13.07
N LEU A 66 -5.90 10.95 13.75
CA LEU A 66 -7.21 10.42 14.12
C LEU A 66 -7.95 11.31 15.11
N ASN A 67 -7.24 11.90 16.07
CA ASN A 67 -7.83 12.85 17.02
C ASN A 67 -8.29 14.13 16.31
N ASP A 68 -7.50 14.64 15.37
CA ASP A 68 -7.85 15.82 14.58
C ASP A 68 -9.07 15.55 13.68
N LEU A 69 -9.13 14.40 13.01
CA LEU A 69 -10.30 13.98 12.24
C LEU A 69 -11.56 13.87 13.10
N ARG A 70 -11.45 13.35 14.32
CA ARG A 70 -12.58 13.28 15.27
C ARG A 70 -13.03 14.67 15.72
N ALA A 71 -12.10 15.57 16.00
CA ALA A 71 -12.42 16.95 16.37
C ALA A 71 -13.11 17.67 15.21
N PHE A 72 -12.62 17.47 13.99
CA PHE A 72 -13.17 18.05 12.77
C PHE A 72 -14.57 17.50 12.44
N ALA A 73 -14.77 16.19 12.60
CA ALA A 73 -16.09 15.56 12.43
C ALA A 73 -17.15 16.14 13.38
N LYS A 74 -16.78 16.44 14.63
CA LYS A 74 -17.68 17.08 15.60
C LYS A 74 -18.03 18.52 15.21
N LYS A 75 -17.13 19.23 14.52
CA LYS A 75 -17.31 20.62 14.10
C LYS A 75 -18.17 20.76 12.85
N GLU A 76 -17.97 19.90 11.86
CA GLU A 76 -18.69 19.98 10.57
C GLU A 76 -19.99 19.17 10.49
N GLY A 77 -20.16 18.18 11.38
CA GLY A 77 -21.35 17.34 11.40
C GLY A 77 -21.51 16.53 10.10
N HIS A 78 -22.63 16.71 9.39
CA HIS A 78 -22.99 15.88 8.24
C HIS A 78 -22.14 16.12 6.98
N GLY A 79 -21.56 17.31 6.82
CA GLY A 79 -20.70 17.64 5.68
C GLY A 79 -19.35 16.92 5.69
N PHE A 80 -18.89 16.53 6.88
CA PHE A 80 -17.59 15.90 7.09
C PHE A 80 -17.39 14.63 6.24
N ARG A 81 -18.43 13.81 6.08
CA ARG A 81 -18.31 12.53 5.35
C ARG A 81 -17.89 12.75 3.89
N HIS A 82 -18.44 13.76 3.23
CA HIS A 82 -18.09 14.08 1.85
C HIS A 82 -16.63 14.53 1.75
N GLN A 83 -16.17 15.34 2.70
CA GLN A 83 -14.78 15.79 2.75
C GLN A 83 -13.82 14.65 3.07
N LEU A 84 -14.21 13.72 3.95
CA LEU A 84 -13.42 12.54 4.26
C LEU A 84 -13.26 11.65 3.01
N TYR A 85 -14.33 11.43 2.25
CA TYR A 85 -14.25 10.66 1.00
C TYR A 85 -13.36 11.36 -0.03
N ASP A 86 -13.44 12.69 -0.14
CA ASP A 86 -12.55 13.46 -1.01
C ASP A 86 -11.09 13.37 -0.57
N LEU A 87 -10.82 13.39 0.74
CA LEU A 87 -9.48 13.22 1.28
C LEU A 87 -8.93 11.82 0.96
N ILE A 88 -9.74 10.78 1.12
CA ILE A 88 -9.36 9.40 0.78
C ILE A 88 -9.00 9.31 -0.71
N ILE A 89 -9.87 9.80 -1.60
CA ILE A 89 -9.61 9.78 -3.05
C ILE A 89 -8.31 10.51 -3.39
N ARG A 90 -8.10 11.71 -2.85
CA ARG A 90 -6.86 12.49 -3.07
C ARG A 90 -5.61 11.78 -2.54
N SER A 91 -5.71 11.13 -1.39
CA SER A 91 -4.58 10.40 -0.80
C SER A 91 -4.14 9.25 -1.70
N VAL A 92 -5.09 8.52 -2.28
CA VAL A 92 -4.81 7.43 -3.23
C VAL A 92 -4.31 7.99 -4.56
N GLU A 93 -4.85 9.10 -5.04
CA GLU A 93 -4.40 9.75 -6.27
C GLU A 93 -2.96 10.28 -6.22
N SER A 94 -2.48 10.62 -5.03
CA SER A 94 -1.08 11.05 -4.83
C SER A 94 -0.07 9.91 -5.01
N GLN A 95 -0.55 8.66 -5.06
CA GLN A 95 0.27 7.50 -5.32
C GLN A 95 0.47 7.33 -6.83
N ASN A 96 1.71 7.06 -7.26
CA ASN A 96 2.06 6.95 -8.68
C ASN A 96 1.50 5.69 -9.37
N GLN A 97 1.08 4.68 -8.60
CA GLN A 97 0.56 3.42 -9.12
C GLN A 97 -0.73 3.06 -8.40
N PHE A 98 -1.77 2.74 -9.16
CA PHE A 98 -3.03 2.26 -8.60
C PHE A 98 -3.07 0.74 -8.62
N SER A 99 -3.09 0.14 -7.42
CA SER A 99 -3.42 -1.27 -7.26
C SER A 99 -4.92 -1.52 -7.52
N ALA A 100 -5.32 -2.79 -7.58
CA ALA A 100 -6.74 -3.14 -7.65
C ALA A 100 -7.50 -2.69 -6.38
N GLU A 101 -6.83 -2.71 -5.24
CA GLU A 101 -7.38 -2.27 -3.94
C GLU A 101 -7.63 -0.77 -3.94
N ASP A 102 -6.71 0.02 -4.49
CA ASP A 102 -6.85 1.47 -4.64
C ASP A 102 -8.05 1.84 -5.51
N ARG A 103 -8.22 1.13 -6.63
CA ARG A 103 -9.38 1.32 -7.52
C ARG A 103 -10.69 0.99 -6.79
N MET A 104 -10.70 -0.09 -6.01
CA MET A 104 -11.85 -0.48 -5.19
C MET A 104 -12.16 0.57 -4.11
N LEU A 105 -11.13 1.10 -3.45
CA LEU A 105 -11.28 2.13 -2.42
C LEU A 105 -11.85 3.42 -3.00
N ILE A 106 -11.35 3.88 -4.14
CA ILE A 106 -11.88 5.05 -4.86
C ILE A 106 -13.33 4.82 -5.27
N ASN A 107 -13.65 3.67 -5.86
CA ASN A 107 -15.03 3.33 -6.24
C ASN A 107 -15.98 3.35 -5.04
N THR A 108 -15.52 2.83 -3.90
CA THR A 108 -16.29 2.81 -2.65
C THR A 108 -16.50 4.22 -2.10
N ALA A 109 -15.47 5.05 -2.10
CA ALA A 109 -15.57 6.44 -1.68
C ALA A 109 -16.54 7.25 -2.56
N LEU A 110 -16.47 7.07 -3.89
CA LEU A 110 -17.38 7.70 -4.84
C LEU A 110 -18.83 7.21 -4.68
N TYR A 111 -19.02 5.92 -4.41
CA TYR A 111 -20.33 5.34 -4.10
C TYR A 111 -20.95 6.00 -2.87
N LEU A 112 -20.20 6.08 -1.77
CA LEU A 112 -20.68 6.67 -0.53
C LEU A 112 -20.92 8.18 -0.65
N LYS A 113 -20.15 8.88 -1.50
CA LYS A 113 -20.28 10.31 -1.73
C LYS A 113 -21.48 10.67 -2.61
N SER A 114 -21.75 9.89 -3.67
CA SER A 114 -22.66 10.31 -4.75
C SER A 114 -24.06 9.71 -4.62
N GLY A 115 -24.27 8.78 -3.67
CA GLY A 115 -25.56 8.16 -3.41
C GLY A 115 -26.13 7.51 -4.68
N ASP A 116 -27.31 7.93 -5.11
CA ASP A 116 -28.02 7.34 -6.25
C ASP A 116 -27.30 7.51 -7.60
N GLN A 117 -26.47 8.55 -7.75
CA GLN A 117 -25.75 8.86 -8.99
C GLN A 117 -24.35 8.22 -9.05
N TRP A 118 -24.04 7.29 -8.14
CA TRP A 118 -22.71 6.70 -8.01
C TRP A 118 -22.14 6.12 -9.31
N GLN A 119 -22.97 5.52 -10.16
CA GLN A 119 -22.50 4.91 -11.40
C GLN A 119 -21.91 5.94 -12.36
N ASP A 120 -22.59 7.06 -12.52
CA ASP A 120 -22.16 8.13 -13.42
C ASP A 120 -20.94 8.83 -12.85
N SER A 121 -20.90 9.08 -11.54
CA SER A 121 -19.73 9.65 -10.87
C SER A 121 -18.48 8.78 -11.01
N ILE A 122 -18.60 7.44 -10.88
CA ILE A 122 -17.47 6.52 -11.10
C ILE A 122 -17.04 6.52 -12.56
N ARG A 123 -17.98 6.45 -13.51
CA ARG A 123 -17.64 6.47 -14.94
C ARG A 123 -16.95 7.76 -15.33
N GLU A 124 -17.46 8.90 -14.88
CA GLU A 124 -16.90 10.22 -15.16
C GLU A 124 -15.50 10.35 -14.56
N TYR A 125 -15.32 9.91 -13.31
CA TYR A 125 -14.04 9.92 -12.63
C TYR A 125 -12.96 9.18 -13.43
N TRP A 126 -13.22 7.92 -13.79
CA TRP A 126 -12.25 7.11 -14.55
C TRP A 126 -12.08 7.60 -15.99
N ARG A 127 -13.12 8.15 -16.61
CA ARG A 127 -13.00 8.80 -17.93
C ARG A 127 -12.04 9.98 -17.87
N LYS A 128 -12.19 10.86 -16.88
CA LYS A 128 -11.31 12.01 -16.67
C LYS A 128 -9.88 11.56 -16.37
N LYS A 129 -9.70 10.54 -15.54
CA LYS A 129 -8.37 10.04 -15.15
C LYS A 129 -7.63 9.34 -16.29
N ASN A 130 -8.36 8.66 -17.19
CA ASN A 130 -7.79 7.98 -18.35
C ASN A 130 -7.76 8.86 -19.62
N SER A 131 -8.23 10.11 -19.53
CA SER A 131 -8.11 11.06 -20.63
C SER A 131 -6.65 11.52 -20.73
N PRO A 132 -6.04 11.47 -21.92
CA PRO A 132 -4.67 11.94 -22.15
C PRO A 132 -4.53 13.45 -21.92
#